data_AF-A0A816GLD9-F1
#
_entry.id   AF-A0A816GLD9-F1
#
_cell.length_a   1.000
_cell.length_b   1.000
_cell.length_c   1.000
_cell.angle_alpha   90.00
_cell.angle_beta   90.00
_cell.angle_gamma   90.00
#
_symmetry.space_group_name_H-M   'P 1'
#
loop_
_entity.id
_entity.type
_entity.pdbx_description
1 polymer ?
#
loop_
_entity_poly.entity_id
_entity_poly.type
_entity_poly.pdbx_seq_one_letter_code
_entity_poly.pdbx_strand_id
1 'polypeptide(L)'
;MFTIETELDIQVWKLDDKDFEKFLNYQKQHRIDDNRIENLASKCILDELDGKVYNSPLGMQISQNISKTLCQELAEKSPFYKIIIQTFVGKLSDEKKNFQVYVSYRFDQRTDKCFIITKHNGQM
;
A
#
# COMPACT_ATOMS: atom_id res chain seq x y z
N MET A 1 -15.45 -16.11 -1.32
CA MET A 1 -14.60 -15.46 -0.29
C MET A 1 -13.31 -16.26 -0.24
N PHE A 2 -12.16 -15.67 -0.59
CA PHE A 2 -10.86 -16.31 -0.44
C PHE A 2 -10.03 -15.46 0.53
N THR A 3 -9.26 -16.12 1.39
CA THR A 3 -8.38 -15.47 2.37
C THR A 3 -6.94 -15.71 1.91
N ILE A 4 -6.14 -14.65 1.83
CA ILE A 4 -4.69 -14.75 1.65
C ILE A 4 -4.08 -14.53 3.04
N GLU A 5 -3.46 -15.56 3.60
CA GLU A 5 -2.76 -15.51 4.88
C GLU A 5 -1.25 -15.44 4.60
N THR A 6 -0.60 -14.38 5.08
CA THR A 6 0.85 -14.19 4.95
C THR A 6 1.43 -14.01 6.35
N GLU A 7 2.28 -14.94 6.79
CA GLU A 7 3.07 -14.78 8.03
C GLU A 7 4.27 -13.86 7.76
N LEU A 8 4.45 -12.85 8.62
CA LEU A 8 5.60 -11.96 8.61
C LEU A 8 6.44 -12.23 9.84
N ASP A 9 7.68 -12.68 9.63
CA ASP A 9 8.63 -12.89 10.71
C ASP A 9 9.26 -11.54 11.11
N ILE A 10 8.93 -11.04 12.30
CA ILE A 10 9.36 -9.72 12.78
C ILE A 10 10.16 -9.88 14.07
N GLN A 11 11.46 -9.57 14.01
CA GLN A 11 12.30 -9.42 15.20
C GLN A 11 11.94 -8.13 15.95
N VAL A 12 11.62 -8.27 17.24
CA VAL A 12 11.27 -7.16 18.15
C VAL A 12 12.48 -6.82 19.03
N TRP A 13 12.94 -5.57 18.98
CA TRP A 13 13.98 -5.04 19.86
C TRP A 13 13.33 -4.23 20.98
N LYS A 14 13.78 -4.40 22.23
CA LYS A 14 13.32 -3.60 23.38
C LYS A 14 14.23 -2.39 23.56
N LEU A 15 13.66 -1.18 23.44
CA LEU A 15 14.26 0.08 23.85
C LEU A 15 13.79 0.43 25.26
N ASP A 16 14.59 1.14 26.05
CA ASP A 16 14.09 1.78 27.27
C ASP A 16 13.17 2.96 26.92
N ASP A 17 12.34 3.40 27.87
CA ASP A 17 11.31 4.41 27.62
C ASP A 17 11.89 5.75 27.11
N LYS A 18 13.10 6.12 27.55
CA LYS A 18 13.74 7.38 27.16
C LYS A 18 14.25 7.34 25.73
N ASP A 19 14.86 6.24 25.34
CA ASP A 19 15.34 6.03 23.98
C ASP A 19 14.19 5.72 23.02
N PHE A 20 13.10 5.13 23.51
CA PHE A 20 11.86 4.95 22.77
C PHE A 20 11.19 6.30 22.42
N GLU A 21 11.08 7.25 23.35
CA GLU A 21 10.51 8.58 23.06
C GLU A 21 11.37 9.39 22.08
N LYS A 22 12.71 9.28 22.17
CA LYS A 22 13.60 9.87 21.16
C LYS A 22 13.38 9.24 19.79
N PHE A 23 13.26 7.91 19.74
CA PHE A 23 12.99 7.16 18.51
C PHE A 23 11.63 7.56 17.90
N LEU A 24 10.57 7.66 18.70
CA LEU A 24 9.26 8.11 18.23
C LEU A 24 9.30 9.54 17.67
N ASN A 25 9.98 10.46 18.34
CA ASN A 25 10.11 11.84 17.86
C ASN A 25 10.91 11.92 16.56
N TYR A 26 11.95 11.10 16.42
CA TYR A 26 12.72 10.98 15.19
C TYR A 26 11.88 10.36 14.07
N GLN A 27 11.15 9.27 14.32
CA GLN A 27 10.22 8.67 13.36
C GLN A 27 9.13 9.63 12.88
N LYS A 28 8.61 10.50 13.75
CA LYS A 28 7.61 11.52 13.40
C LYS A 28 8.15 12.54 12.39
N GLN A 29 9.42 12.93 12.50
CA GLN A 29 10.06 13.88 11.58
C GLN A 29 10.30 13.28 10.18
N HIS A 30 10.47 11.95 10.12
CA HIS A 30 10.70 11.20 8.89
C HIS A 30 9.43 10.51 8.35
N ARG A 31 8.26 10.85 8.91
CA ARG A 31 6.97 10.34 8.44
C ARG A 31 6.61 11.00 7.11
N ILE A 32 6.24 10.19 6.11
CA ILE A 32 5.62 10.71 4.90
C ILE A 32 4.20 11.16 5.24
N ASP A 33 3.86 12.38 4.84
CA ASP A 33 2.50 12.91 4.96
C ASP A 33 1.49 11.96 4.30
N ASP A 34 0.38 11.70 4.99
CA ASP A 34 -0.66 10.77 4.54
C ASP A 34 -1.19 11.16 3.14
N ASN A 35 -1.44 12.46 2.90
CA ASN A 35 -1.91 12.92 1.58
C ASN A 35 -0.86 12.69 0.51
N ARG A 36 0.43 12.79 0.87
CA ARG A 36 1.52 12.53 -0.06
C ARG A 36 1.60 11.05 -0.44
N ILE A 37 1.34 10.13 0.49
CA ILE A 37 1.22 8.69 0.19
C ILE A 37 0.04 8.45 -0.75
N GLU A 38 -1.13 9.01 -0.43
CA GLU A 38 -2.34 8.84 -1.24
C GLU A 38 -2.19 9.39 -2.65
N ASN A 39 -1.60 10.58 -2.79
CA ASN A 39 -1.32 11.21 -4.08
C ASN A 39 -0.31 10.41 -4.89
N LEU A 40 0.75 9.92 -4.25
CA LEU A 40 1.76 9.11 -4.91
C LEU A 40 1.17 7.80 -5.45
N ALA A 41 0.46 7.06 -4.60
CA ALA A 41 -0.20 5.82 -4.99
C ALA A 41 -1.28 6.06 -6.05
N SER A 42 -2.09 7.11 -5.90
CA SER A 42 -3.09 7.50 -6.91
C SER A 42 -2.46 7.76 -8.28
N LYS A 43 -1.36 8.53 -8.31
CA LYS A 43 -0.64 8.83 -9.53
C LYS A 43 -0.06 7.57 -10.16
N CYS A 44 0.67 6.76 -9.37
CA CYS A 44 1.27 5.52 -9.87
C CYS A 44 0.22 4.55 -10.45
N ILE A 45 -0.94 4.42 -9.79
CA ILE A 45 -2.04 3.59 -10.31
C ILE A 45 -2.57 4.14 -11.64
N LEU A 46 -2.82 5.45 -11.72
CA LEU A 46 -3.35 6.07 -12.95
C LEU A 46 -2.34 5.98 -14.10
N ASP A 47 -1.08 6.28 -13.85
CA ASP A 47 0.00 6.19 -14.84
C ASP A 47 0.14 4.74 -15.36
N GLU A 48 0.02 3.74 -14.49
CA GLU A 48 0.10 2.34 -14.92
C GLU A 48 -1.18 1.86 -15.63
N LEU A 49 -2.35 2.46 -15.37
CA LEU A 49 -3.59 2.11 -16.05
C LEU A 49 -3.77 2.84 -17.39
N ASP A 50 -3.10 3.97 -17.60
CA ASP A 50 -3.33 4.85 -18.74
C ASP A 50 -3.14 4.12 -20.09
N GLY A 51 -4.13 4.25 -20.96
CA GLY A 51 -4.17 3.61 -22.28
C GLY A 51 -4.24 2.08 -22.29
N LYS A 52 -4.30 1.39 -21.14
CA LYS A 52 -4.28 -0.09 -21.08
C LYS A 52 -5.68 -0.68 -20.98
N VAL A 53 -5.99 -1.60 -21.91
CA VAL A 53 -7.21 -2.42 -21.87
C VAL A 53 -6.95 -3.69 -21.08
N TYR A 54 -7.74 -3.94 -20.05
CA TYR A 54 -7.53 -5.07 -19.15
C TYR A 54 -7.60 -6.43 -19.87
N ASN A 55 -6.60 -7.27 -19.61
CA ASN A 55 -6.65 -8.71 -19.77
C ASN A 55 -5.92 -9.36 -18.57
N SER A 56 -6.17 -10.65 -18.30
CA SER A 56 -5.67 -11.28 -17.06
C SER A 56 -4.13 -11.24 -16.92
N PRO A 57 -3.31 -11.56 -17.94
CA PRO A 57 -1.86 -11.40 -17.84
C PRO A 57 -1.43 -9.95 -17.57
N LEU A 58 -2.05 -8.99 -18.26
CA LEU A 58 -1.74 -7.58 -18.09
C LEU A 58 -2.14 -7.07 -16.71
N GLY A 59 -3.24 -7.55 -16.12
CA GLY A 59 -3.65 -7.21 -14.77
C GLY A 59 -2.60 -7.59 -13.71
N MET A 60 -1.99 -8.77 -13.85
CA MET A 60 -0.90 -9.21 -12.98
C MET A 60 0.35 -8.34 -13.17
N GLN A 61 0.69 -8.01 -14.42
CA GLN A 61 1.83 -7.13 -14.73
C GLN A 61 1.64 -5.72 -14.16
N ILE A 62 0.47 -5.10 -14.37
CA ILE A 62 0.09 -3.80 -13.81
C ILE A 62 0.23 -3.84 -12.28
N SER A 63 -0.30 -4.88 -11.64
CA SER A 63 -0.21 -5.07 -10.19
C SER A 63 1.24 -5.12 -9.69
N GLN A 64 2.09 -5.89 -10.35
CA GLN A 64 3.50 -6.02 -10.01
C GLN A 64 4.26 -4.70 -10.22
N ASN A 65 3.98 -3.98 -11.31
CA ASN A 65 4.60 -2.69 -11.61
C ASN A 65 4.23 -1.64 -10.56
N ILE A 66 2.96 -1.51 -10.21
CA ILE A 66 2.49 -0.59 -9.16
C ILE A 66 3.19 -0.91 -7.83
N SER A 67 3.16 -2.19 -7.41
CA SER A 67 3.78 -2.61 -6.16
C SER A 67 5.28 -2.31 -6.14
N LYS A 68 5.99 -2.60 -7.22
CA LYS A 68 7.43 -2.36 -7.34
C LYS A 68 7.76 -0.86 -7.26
N THR A 69 7.09 -0.03 -8.06
CA THR A 69 7.33 1.42 -8.12
C THR A 69 7.05 2.07 -6.77
N LEU A 70 5.91 1.76 -6.13
CA LEU A 70 5.59 2.33 -4.83
C LEU A 70 6.53 1.84 -3.72
N CYS A 71 6.96 0.58 -3.74
CA CYS A 71 7.94 0.08 -2.78
C CYS A 71 9.26 0.84 -2.90
N GLN A 72 9.75 1.07 -4.12
CA GLN A 72 10.99 1.82 -4.35
C GLN A 72 10.85 3.27 -3.84
N GLU A 73 9.79 3.96 -4.25
CA GLU A 73 9.60 5.37 -3.89
C GLU A 73 9.34 5.61 -2.40
N LEU A 74 8.62 4.71 -1.74
CA LEU A 74 8.31 4.85 -0.32
C LEU A 74 9.49 4.39 0.56
N ALA A 75 10.22 3.33 0.18
CA ALA A 75 11.38 2.87 0.93
C ALA A 75 12.48 3.94 1.00
N GLU A 76 12.73 4.66 -0.10
CA GLU A 76 13.70 5.77 -0.13
C GLU A 76 13.31 6.92 0.81
N LYS A 77 12.00 7.18 0.95
CA LYS A 77 11.45 8.29 1.75
C LYS A 77 11.16 7.90 3.19
N SER A 78 11.21 6.61 3.54
CA SER A 78 10.82 6.08 4.85
C SER A 78 11.70 4.90 5.28
N PRO A 79 13.00 5.13 5.56
CA PRO A 79 13.94 4.06 5.92
C PRO A 79 13.60 3.35 7.24
N PHE A 80 12.73 3.92 8.08
CA PHE A 80 12.37 3.38 9.41
C PHE A 80 11.08 2.56 9.43
N TYR A 81 10.34 2.53 8.32
CA TYR A 81 9.07 1.84 8.24
C TYR A 81 9.20 0.60 7.37
N LYS A 82 8.64 -0.51 7.85
CA LYS A 82 8.38 -1.66 6.98
C LYS A 82 7.14 -1.32 6.15
N ILE A 83 7.30 -1.29 4.83
CA ILE A 83 6.22 -0.95 3.90
C ILE A 83 5.76 -2.24 3.23
N ILE A 84 4.45 -2.50 3.28
CA ILE A 84 3.82 -3.62 2.61
C ILE A 84 2.84 -3.04 1.60
N ILE A 85 2.96 -3.48 0.35
CA ILE A 85 2.10 -3.03 -0.74
C ILE A 85 1.42 -4.25 -1.34
N GLN A 86 0.10 -4.21 -1.33
CA GLN A 86 -0.74 -5.21 -1.97
C GLN A 86 -1.60 -4.52 -3.02
N THR A 87 -1.52 -5.00 -4.25
CA THR A 87 -2.27 -4.43 -5.38
C THR A 87 -3.20 -5.50 -5.96
N PHE A 88 -4.40 -5.07 -6.35
CA PHE A 88 -5.38 -5.89 -7.03
C PHE A 88 -5.85 -5.15 -8.27
N VAL A 89 -5.85 -5.83 -9.42
CA VAL A 89 -6.32 -5.27 -10.68
C VAL A 89 -7.34 -6.23 -11.27
N GLY A 90 -8.56 -5.72 -11.50
CA GLY A 90 -9.67 -6.49 -12.02
C GLY A 90 -10.40 -5.75 -13.13
N LYS A 91 -11.10 -6.51 -13.97
CA LYS A 91 -12.07 -5.96 -14.92
C LYS A 91 -13.37 -5.62 -14.20
N LEU A 92 -13.87 -4.40 -14.37
CA LEU A 92 -15.27 -4.12 -14.05
C LEU A 92 -16.15 -4.80 -15.09
N SER A 93 -17.08 -5.65 -14.65
CA SER A 93 -18.15 -6.14 -15.53
C SER A 93 -19.25 -5.08 -15.64
N ASP A 94 -19.95 -5.05 -16.78
CA ASP A 94 -21.11 -4.17 -17.00
C ASP A 94 -22.24 -4.45 -16.00
N GLU A 95 -22.31 -5.68 -15.49
CA GLU A 95 -23.05 -6.00 -14.28
C GLU A 95 -22.31 -5.38 -13.09
N LYS A 96 -22.92 -4.37 -12.45
CA LYS A 96 -22.43 -3.71 -11.23
C LYS A 96 -22.16 -4.71 -10.10
N LYS A 97 -21.05 -5.43 -10.17
CA LYS A 97 -20.59 -6.31 -9.10
C LYS A 97 -19.91 -5.43 -8.05
N ASN A 98 -20.48 -5.41 -6.86
CA ASN A 98 -19.87 -4.74 -5.71
C ASN A 98 -18.53 -5.43 -5.42
N PHE A 99 -17.43 -4.70 -5.61
CA PHE A 99 -16.12 -5.16 -5.17
C PHE A 99 -15.93 -4.71 -3.73
N GLN A 100 -15.85 -5.67 -2.81
CA GLN A 100 -15.60 -5.42 -1.39
C GLN A 100 -14.26 -6.04 -1.02
N VAL A 101 -13.40 -5.22 -0.41
CA VAL A 101 -12.12 -5.67 0.16
C VAL A 101 -12.18 -5.40 1.65
N TYR A 102 -12.02 -6.47 2.43
CA TYR A 102 -11.87 -6.39 3.88
C TYR A 102 -10.42 -6.64 4.23
N VAL A 103 -9.86 -5.75 5.03
CA VAL A 103 -8.48 -5.83 5.47
C VAL A 103 -8.49 -5.72 6.99
N SER A 104 -7.92 -6.71 7.68
CA SER A 104 -7.80 -6.71 9.13
C SER A 104 -6.38 -7.08 9.51
N TYR A 105 -5.78 -6.27 10.38
CA TYR A 105 -4.46 -6.49 10.93
C TYR A 105 -4.45 -6.14 12.41
N ARG A 106 -3.57 -6.79 13.18
CA ARG A 106 -3.26 -6.38 14.56
C ARG A 106 -2.01 -5.50 14.53
N PHE A 107 -2.23 -4.20 14.51
CA PHE A 107 -1.19 -3.17 14.43
C PHE A 107 -1.07 -2.36 15.73
N ASP A 108 0.12 -1.80 16.01
CA ASP A 108 0.26 -0.74 17.01
C ASP A 108 -0.29 0.55 16.42
N GLN A 109 -1.43 1.00 16.94
CA GLN A 109 -2.15 2.18 16.43
C GLN A 109 -1.36 3.49 16.49
N ARG A 110 -0.25 3.52 17.25
CA ARG A 110 0.59 4.71 17.38
C ARG A 110 1.60 4.85 16.23
N THR A 111 2.06 3.72 15.67
CA THR A 111 3.16 3.68 14.70
C THR A 111 2.72 3.23 13.32
N ASP A 112 1.68 2.40 13.26
CA ASP A 112 1.30 1.70 12.04
C ASP A 112 0.10 2.38 11.38
N LYS A 113 0.06 2.34 10.04
CA LYS A 113 -1.05 2.85 9.25
C LYS A 113 -1.37 1.93 8.09
N CYS A 114 -2.64 1.94 7.68
CA CYS A 114 -3.13 1.24 6.50
C CYS A 114 -3.87 2.23 5.62
N PHE A 115 -3.60 2.18 4.31
CA PHE A 115 -4.25 2.99 3.29
C PHE A 115 -4.90 2.07 2.27
N ILE A 116 -6.17 2.32 1.94
CA ILE A 116 -6.87 1.61 0.89
C ILE A 116 -7.21 2.61 -0.20
N ILE A 117 -6.57 2.46 -1.36
CA ILE A 117 -6.69 3.41 -2.47
C ILE A 117 -7.28 2.67 -3.66
N THR A 118 -8.42 3.15 -4.13
CA THR A 118 -9.14 2.58 -5.27
C THR A 118 -9.16 3.60 -6.40
N LYS A 119 -8.83 3.16 -7.62
CA LYS A 119 -8.96 3.95 -8.85
C LYS A 119 -9.62 3.11 -9.93
N HIS A 120 -10.32 3.78 -10.82
CA HIS A 120 -10.95 3.18 -11.99
C HIS A 120 -10.31 3.79 -13.23
N ASN A 121 -9.95 2.94 -14.20
CA ASN A 121 -9.62 3.43 -15.54
C ASN A 121 -10.93 3.94 -16.15
N GLY A 122 -11.03 5.24 -16.45
CA GLY A 122 -12.27 5.92 -16.85
C GLY A 122 -12.82 5.53 -18.22
N GLN A 123 -12.29 4.47 -18.84
CA GLN A 123 -12.80 3.88 -20.07
C GLN A 123 -14.00 2.99 -19.72
N MET A 124 -15.20 3.58 -19.82
CA MET A 124 -16.46 2.84 -19.99
C MET A 124 -16.62 2.46 -21.46
#